data_AF-A0A6M8U9U5-F1
#
_entry.id   AF-A0A6M8U9U5-F1
#
_cell.length_a   1.000
_cell.length_b   1.000
_cell.length_c   1.000
_cell.angle_alpha   90.00
_cell.angle_beta   90.00
_cell.angle_gamma   90.00
#
_symmetry.space_group_name_H-M   'P 1'
#
loop_
_entity.id
_entity.type
_entity.pdbx_description
1 polymer ?
#
loop_
_entity_poly.entity_id
_entity_poly.type
_entity_poly.pdbx_seq_one_letter_code
_entity_poly.pdbx_strand_id
1 'polypeptide(L)'
;MRELTVSEQDLIDFDLLKQGANQWKFRFSVGSPFKCASSKEKAVSYATEAYLKASRDELLTKSQRFDKACREEIESSHTLWGHMDMTKLLTMFEKLGGDTSSLQIAAKREFNSNGGRRTSCAVSAQGARDTAAMRMKLERYIEWRKDHA
;
A
#
# COMPACT_ATOMS: atom_id res chain seq x y z
N MET A 1 32.46 7.38 -23.83
CA MET A 1 31.50 6.74 -22.90
C MET A 1 30.56 7.84 -22.42
N ARG A 2 29.23 7.68 -22.56
CA ARG A 2 28.30 8.67 -22.02
C ARG A 2 28.17 8.39 -20.52
N GLU A 3 28.77 9.25 -19.70
CA GLU A 3 28.41 9.37 -18.29
C GLU A 3 26.94 9.81 -18.27
N LEU A 4 26.02 8.87 -18.15
CA LEU A 4 24.66 9.18 -17.72
C LEU A 4 24.80 9.60 -16.26
N THR A 5 25.07 10.88 -16.02
CA THR A 5 25.02 11.48 -14.69
C THR A 5 23.55 11.49 -14.27
N VAL A 6 23.09 10.36 -13.73
CA VAL A 6 21.76 10.24 -13.14
C VAL A 6 21.67 11.26 -12.02
N SER A 7 20.65 12.13 -12.07
CA SER A 7 20.51 13.16 -11.06
C SER A 7 19.96 12.59 -9.75
N GLU A 8 20.19 13.27 -8.63
CA GLU A 8 19.60 12.87 -7.34
C GLU A 8 18.07 12.82 -7.40
N GLN A 9 17.45 13.68 -8.22
CA GLN A 9 16.00 13.74 -8.40
C GLN A 9 15.48 12.48 -9.11
N ASP A 10 16.17 12.03 -10.15
CA ASP A 10 15.82 10.79 -10.85
C ASP A 10 15.85 9.59 -9.90
N LEU A 11 16.88 9.50 -9.05
CA LEU A 11 17.00 8.42 -8.06
C LEU A 11 15.86 8.43 -7.04
N ILE A 12 15.33 9.61 -6.69
CA ILE A 12 14.17 9.74 -5.81
C ILE A 12 12.90 9.31 -6.54
N ASP A 13 12.71 9.72 -7.79
CA ASP A 13 11.55 9.37 -8.59
C ASP A 13 11.43 7.86 -8.86
N PHE A 14 12.57 7.19 -9.06
CA PHE A 14 12.67 5.73 -9.21
C PHE A 14 12.66 4.94 -7.88
N ASP A 15 12.42 5.60 -6.73
CA ASP A 15 12.40 4.98 -5.38
C ASP A 15 13.73 4.43 -4.88
N LEU A 16 14.84 4.78 -5.50
CA LEU A 16 16.16 4.25 -5.15
C LEU A 16 16.83 5.06 -4.03
N LEU A 17 16.45 6.33 -3.87
CA LEU A 17 16.96 7.24 -2.86
C LEU A 17 15.81 7.91 -2.11
N LYS A 18 15.92 8.02 -0.78
CA LYS A 18 14.93 8.70 0.06
C LYS A 18 15.60 9.41 1.22
N GLN A 19 15.17 10.64 1.50
CA GLN A 19 15.55 11.33 2.72
C GLN A 19 14.65 10.89 3.88
N GLY A 20 15.26 10.34 4.94
CA GLY A 20 14.60 10.12 6.22
C GLY A 20 14.79 11.32 7.16
N ALA A 21 14.21 11.25 8.37
CA ALA A 21 14.26 12.35 9.33
C ALA A 21 15.70 12.83 9.66
N ASN A 22 16.63 11.89 9.89
CA ASN A 22 18.01 12.20 10.27
C ASN A 22 19.07 11.63 9.31
N GLN A 23 18.68 10.79 8.35
CA GLN A 23 19.62 10.02 7.53
C GLN A 23 19.07 9.77 6.12
N TRP A 24 19.99 9.72 5.16
CA TRP A 24 19.70 9.29 3.80
C TRP A 24 19.55 7.78 3.74
N LYS A 25 18.54 7.32 3.00
CA LYS A 25 18.26 5.91 2.77
C LYS A 25 18.34 5.62 1.28
N PHE A 26 18.87 4.45 0.95
CA PHE A 26 19.00 3.98 -0.43
C PHE A 26 18.48 2.55 -0.57
N ARG A 27 18.17 2.13 -1.79
CA ARG A 27 17.93 0.73 -2.15
C ARG A 27 19.13 0.18 -2.92
N PHE A 28 19.46 -1.08 -2.70
CA PHE A 28 20.58 -1.74 -3.41
C PHE A 28 20.13 -2.35 -4.75
N SER A 29 18.85 -2.65 -4.88
CA SER A 29 18.17 -3.04 -6.12
C SER A 29 16.73 -2.55 -6.10
N VAL A 30 16.08 -2.48 -7.27
CA VAL A 30 14.65 -2.17 -7.36
C VAL A 30 13.86 -3.17 -6.51
N GLY A 31 12.91 -2.68 -5.70
CA GLY A 31 12.11 -3.50 -4.80
C GLY A 31 12.77 -3.91 -3.47
N SER A 32 14.10 -3.82 -3.32
CA SER A 32 14.79 -4.18 -2.07
C SER A 32 14.49 -3.21 -0.91
N PRO A 33 14.44 -3.65 0.36
CA PRO A 33 14.16 -2.74 1.47
C PRO A 33 15.21 -1.62 1.58
N PHE A 34 14.76 -0.44 2.00
CA PHE A 34 15.64 0.71 2.19
C PHE A 34 16.69 0.44 3.29
N LYS A 35 17.95 0.76 3.00
CA LYS A 35 19.07 0.76 3.95
C LYS A 35 19.49 2.19 4.26
N CYS A 36 19.94 2.42 5.50
CA CYS A 36 20.49 3.71 5.90
C CYS A 36 21.95 3.82 5.46
N ALA A 37 22.32 4.98 4.90
CA ALA A 37 23.70 5.30 4.61
C ALA A 37 24.33 6.10 5.75
N SER A 38 25.65 5.97 5.89
CA SER A 38 26.45 6.79 6.82
C SER A 38 26.65 8.23 6.34
N SER A 39 26.54 8.49 5.03
CA SER A 39 26.62 9.83 4.43
C SER A 39 25.71 9.95 3.20
N LYS A 40 25.40 11.19 2.78
CA LYS A 40 24.60 11.46 1.58
C LYS A 40 25.28 10.91 0.32
N GLU A 41 26.58 11.17 0.16
CA GLU A 41 27.35 10.74 -1.00
C GLU A 41 27.33 9.22 -1.19
N LYS A 42 27.45 8.46 -0.09
CA LYS A 42 27.34 7.00 -0.14
C LYS A 42 25.93 6.54 -0.52
N ALA A 43 24.89 7.22 -0.02
CA ALA A 43 23.52 6.90 -0.40
C ALA A 43 23.30 7.09 -1.91
N VAL A 44 23.81 8.19 -2.46
CA VAL A 44 23.74 8.49 -3.90
C VAL A 44 24.53 7.46 -4.68
N SER A 45 25.77 7.13 -4.29
CA SER A 45 26.60 6.15 -5.01
C SER A 45 25.94 4.77 -5.06
N TYR A 46 25.40 4.28 -3.94
CA TYR A 46 24.72 2.98 -3.92
C TYR A 46 23.40 3.01 -4.71
N ALA A 47 22.66 4.11 -4.67
CA ALA A 47 21.44 4.26 -5.47
C ALA A 47 21.76 4.33 -6.98
N THR A 48 22.86 4.99 -7.38
CA THR A 48 23.32 4.99 -8.77
C THR A 48 23.74 3.60 -9.23
N GLU A 49 24.44 2.83 -8.39
CA GLU A 49 24.75 1.44 -8.72
C GLU A 49 23.49 0.59 -8.89
N ALA A 50 22.49 0.79 -8.04
CA ALA A 50 21.20 0.10 -8.16
C ALA A 50 20.48 0.47 -9.45
N TYR A 51 20.52 1.75 -9.85
CA TYR A 51 19.96 2.24 -11.11
C TYR A 51 20.64 1.61 -12.32
N LEU A 52 21.97 1.52 -12.32
CA LEU A 52 22.73 0.93 -13.41
C LEU A 52 22.54 -0.60 -13.52
N LYS A 53 22.28 -1.27 -12.40
CA LYS A 53 22.00 -2.72 -12.37
C LYS A 53 20.56 -3.07 -12.78
N ALA A 54 19.62 -2.15 -12.60
CA ALA A 54 18.21 -2.39 -12.87
C ALA A 54 17.93 -2.45 -14.37
N SER A 55 16.96 -3.29 -14.76
CA SER A 55 16.42 -3.26 -16.11
C SER A 55 15.54 -2.02 -16.29
N ARG A 56 15.41 -1.54 -17.54
CA ARG A 56 14.61 -0.34 -17.85
C ARG A 56 13.13 -0.52 -17.49
N ASP A 57 12.63 -1.76 -17.54
CA ASP A 57 11.23 -2.10 -17.22
C ASP A 57 10.96 -2.14 -15.72
N GLU A 58 12.00 -2.33 -14.90
CA GLU A 58 11.90 -2.28 -13.43
C GLU A 58 11.90 -0.85 -12.87
N LEU A 59 12.53 0.09 -13.60
CA LEU A 59 12.64 1.49 -13.21
C LEU A 59 11.33 2.24 -13.48
N LEU A 60 10.34 1.98 -12.63
CA LEU A 60 9.04 2.65 -12.68
C LEU A 60 9.08 3.96 -11.89
N THR A 61 8.61 5.04 -12.53
CA THR A 61 8.40 6.32 -11.85
C THR A 61 7.32 6.19 -10.77
N LYS A 62 7.22 7.18 -9.89
CA LYS A 62 6.17 7.21 -8.85
C LYS A 62 4.75 7.02 -9.43
N SER A 63 4.42 7.68 -10.53
CA SER A 63 3.11 7.55 -11.17
C SER A 63 2.90 6.15 -11.74
N GLN A 64 3.88 5.62 -12.47
CA GLN A 64 3.79 4.27 -13.06
C GLN A 64 3.68 3.18 -11.99
N ARG A 65 4.38 3.33 -10.85
CA ARG A 65 4.23 2.44 -9.69
C ARG A 65 2.84 2.50 -9.10
N PHE A 66 2.26 3.69 -8.99
CA PHE A 66 0.88 3.87 -8.55
C PHE A 66 -0.10 3.20 -9.51
N ASP A 67 0.02 3.45 -10.82
CA ASP A 67 -0.85 2.85 -11.83
C ASP A 67 -0.75 1.32 -11.85
N LYS A 68 0.46 0.78 -11.72
CA LYS A 68 0.69 -0.67 -11.60
C LYS A 68 0.02 -1.23 -10.34
N ALA A 69 0.20 -0.58 -9.19
CA ALA A 69 -0.44 -1.01 -7.94
C ALA A 69 -1.97 -0.96 -8.02
N CYS A 70 -2.53 0.09 -8.63
CA CYS A 70 -3.97 0.20 -8.89
C CYS A 70 -4.45 -0.95 -9.79
N ARG A 71 -3.72 -1.26 -10.86
CA ARG A 71 -4.06 -2.38 -11.76
C ARG A 71 -4.04 -3.72 -11.04
N GLU A 72 -2.97 -4.02 -10.31
CA GLU A 72 -2.83 -5.25 -9.54
C GLU A 72 -3.93 -5.37 -8.47
N GLU A 73 -4.29 -4.26 -7.82
CA GLU A 73 -5.39 -4.24 -6.86
C GLU A 73 -6.73 -4.56 -7.52
N ILE A 74 -7.03 -3.96 -8.68
CA ILE A 74 -8.25 -4.22 -9.43
C ILE A 74 -8.28 -5.67 -9.95
N GLU A 75 -7.18 -6.20 -10.48
CA GLU A 75 -7.08 -7.60 -10.91
C GLU A 75 -7.33 -8.58 -9.76
N SER A 76 -6.75 -8.31 -8.59
CA SER A 76 -7.00 -9.10 -7.38
C SER A 76 -8.48 -9.03 -6.95
N SER A 77 -9.08 -7.84 -7.03
CA SER A 77 -10.50 -7.61 -6.71
C SER A 77 -11.41 -8.29 -7.71
N HIS A 78 -11.09 -8.26 -9.00
CA HIS A 78 -11.81 -8.96 -10.04
C HIS A 78 -11.75 -10.48 -9.83
N THR A 79 -10.61 -11.02 -9.41
CA THR A 79 -10.50 -12.46 -9.08
C THR A 79 -11.45 -12.84 -7.95
N LEU A 80 -11.59 -11.97 -6.94
CA LEU A 80 -12.47 -12.20 -5.78
C LEU A 80 -13.95 -11.99 -6.07
N TRP A 81 -14.30 -10.97 -6.88
CA TRP A 81 -15.66 -10.43 -6.98
C TRP A 81 -16.21 -10.36 -8.40
N GLY A 82 -15.42 -10.70 -9.41
CA GLY A 82 -15.80 -10.61 -10.83
C GLY A 82 -17.02 -11.43 -11.20
N HIS A 83 -17.23 -12.55 -10.52
CA HIS A 83 -18.38 -13.43 -10.70
C HIS A 83 -19.67 -12.91 -10.06
N MET A 84 -19.60 -11.87 -9.22
CA MET A 84 -20.77 -11.29 -8.56
C MET A 84 -21.42 -10.23 -9.46
N ASP A 85 -22.74 -10.10 -9.36
CA ASP A 85 -23.47 -9.01 -10.00
C ASP A 85 -23.33 -7.69 -9.20
N MET A 86 -23.62 -6.55 -9.84
CA MET A 86 -23.46 -5.23 -9.20
C MET A 86 -24.33 -5.09 -7.94
N THR A 87 -25.55 -5.65 -7.95
CA THR A 87 -26.47 -5.60 -6.81
C THR A 87 -25.90 -6.31 -5.59
N LYS A 88 -25.33 -7.50 -5.75
CA LYS A 88 -24.67 -8.26 -4.68
C LYS A 88 -23.45 -7.54 -4.15
N LEU A 89 -22.67 -6.87 -5.01
CA LEU A 89 -21.54 -6.07 -4.57
C LEU A 89 -21.98 -4.90 -3.68
N LEU A 90 -23.05 -4.19 -4.07
CA LEU A 90 -23.61 -3.10 -3.25
C LEU A 90 -24.16 -3.63 -1.91
N THR A 91 -24.89 -4.75 -1.93
CA THR A 91 -25.37 -5.38 -0.68
C THR A 91 -24.21 -5.80 0.22
N MET A 92 -23.14 -6.35 -0.34
CA MET A 92 -21.94 -6.73 0.42
C MET A 92 -21.25 -5.49 1.01
N PHE A 93 -21.16 -4.40 0.25
CA PHE A 93 -20.59 -3.13 0.73
C PHE A 93 -21.36 -2.55 1.92
N GLU A 94 -22.70 -2.56 1.87
CA GLU A 94 -23.54 -2.14 2.99
C GLU A 94 -23.34 -3.02 4.23
N LYS A 95 -23.31 -4.35 4.05
CA LYS A 95 -23.06 -5.32 5.14
C LYS A 95 -21.72 -5.07 5.83
N LEU A 96 -20.65 -4.94 5.06
CA LEU A 96 -19.31 -4.65 5.60
C LEU A 96 -19.28 -3.30 6.36
N GLY A 97 -20.06 -2.31 5.91
CA GLY A 97 -20.25 -1.04 6.62
C GLY A 97 -20.90 -1.24 7.99
N GLY A 98 -21.96 -2.04 8.04
CA GLY A 98 -22.63 -2.45 9.28
C GLY A 98 -21.69 -3.19 10.24
N ASP A 99 -20.95 -4.19 9.74
CA ASP A 99 -20.02 -4.99 10.52
C ASP A 99 -18.85 -4.18 11.09
N THR A 100 -18.32 -3.23 10.31
CA THR A 100 -17.27 -2.33 10.79
C THR A 100 -17.78 -1.51 11.99
N SER A 101 -19.01 -0.97 11.88
CA SER A 101 -19.61 -0.17 12.95
C SER A 101 -19.88 -1.00 14.21
N SER A 102 -20.37 -2.23 14.06
CA SER A 102 -20.66 -3.14 15.18
C SER A 102 -19.39 -3.57 15.91
N LEU A 103 -18.32 -3.91 15.18
CA LEU A 103 -17.02 -4.27 15.75
C LEU A 103 -16.36 -3.10 16.48
N GLN A 104 -16.48 -1.88 15.96
CA GLN A 104 -16.00 -0.67 16.65
C GLN A 104 -16.77 -0.41 17.94
N ILE A 105 -18.09 -0.61 17.95
CA ILE A 105 -18.92 -0.47 19.16
C ILE A 105 -18.55 -1.53 20.18
N ALA A 106 -18.34 -2.79 19.77
CA ALA A 106 -17.91 -3.87 20.65
C ALA A 106 -16.55 -3.55 21.30
N ALA A 107 -15.56 -3.13 20.51
CA ALA A 107 -14.24 -2.73 21.02
C ALA A 107 -14.33 -1.59 22.05
N LYS A 108 -15.17 -0.58 21.80
CA LYS A 108 -15.38 0.55 22.73
C LYS A 108 -16.08 0.13 24.03
N ARG A 109 -17.09 -0.74 23.95
CA ARG A 109 -17.80 -1.25 25.14
C ARG A 109 -16.88 -2.06 26.05
N GLU A 110 -15.99 -2.85 25.47
CA GLU A 110 -15.01 -3.65 26.23
C GLU A 110 -13.90 -2.81 26.88
N PHE A 111 -13.64 -1.60 26.39
CA PHE A 111 -12.66 -0.68 26.99
C PHE A 111 -13.23 0.12 28.19
N ASN A 112 -14.56 0.30 28.24
CA ASN A 112 -15.22 1.24 29.15
C ASN A 112 -15.77 0.63 30.46
N SER A 113 -15.44 -0.61 30.81
CA SER A 113 -15.86 -1.13 32.13
C SER A 113 -14.94 -2.20 32.70
N ASN A 114 -14.34 -1.89 33.85
CA ASN A 114 -13.92 -2.83 34.89
C ASN A 114 -12.93 -3.94 34.48
N GLY A 115 -11.67 -3.58 34.19
CA GLY A 115 -10.48 -4.43 34.44
C GLY A 115 -10.48 -5.87 33.88
N GLY A 116 -11.34 -6.19 32.90
CA GLY A 116 -11.54 -7.52 32.33
C GLY A 116 -10.78 -7.76 31.03
N ARG A 117 -10.69 -9.04 30.64
CA ARG A 117 -9.86 -9.63 29.56
C ARG A 117 -9.68 -8.76 28.30
N ARG A 118 -8.47 -8.23 28.13
CA ARG A 118 -8.04 -7.35 27.02
C ARG A 118 -7.95 -8.02 25.63
N THR A 119 -8.01 -9.34 25.56
CA THR A 119 -7.82 -10.09 24.31
C THR A 119 -8.98 -9.92 23.34
N SER A 120 -10.24 -9.91 23.83
CA SER A 120 -11.43 -9.76 22.98
C SER A 120 -11.52 -8.38 22.30
N CYS A 121 -11.05 -7.34 23.00
CA CYS A 121 -11.07 -5.97 22.49
C CYS A 121 -10.05 -5.81 21.37
N ALA A 122 -8.85 -6.40 21.54
CA ALA A 122 -7.83 -6.44 20.51
C ALA A 122 -8.29 -7.17 19.24
N VAL A 123 -8.98 -8.32 19.41
CA VAL A 123 -9.55 -9.09 18.29
C VAL A 123 -10.64 -8.30 17.58
N SER A 124 -11.56 -7.67 18.32
CA SER A 124 -12.65 -6.86 17.75
C SER A 124 -12.11 -5.62 17.01
N ALA A 125 -11.09 -4.97 17.56
CA ALA A 125 -10.44 -3.83 16.92
C ALA A 125 -9.67 -4.22 15.65
N GLN A 126 -8.99 -5.37 15.66
CA GLN A 126 -8.33 -5.90 14.47
C GLN A 126 -9.34 -6.28 13.39
N GLY A 127 -10.42 -6.98 13.77
CA GLY A 127 -11.53 -7.30 12.87
C GLY A 127 -12.14 -6.05 12.23
N ALA A 128 -12.34 -4.97 13.01
CA ALA A 128 -12.84 -3.71 12.47
C ALA A 128 -11.90 -3.11 11.41
N ARG A 129 -10.58 -3.22 11.59
CA ARG A 129 -9.59 -2.73 10.61
C ARG A 129 -9.61 -3.56 9.34
N ASP A 130 -9.65 -4.88 9.48
CA ASP A 130 -9.65 -5.81 8.35
C ASP A 130 -10.93 -5.67 7.52
N THR A 131 -12.10 -5.59 8.17
CA THR A 131 -13.39 -5.33 7.52
C THR A 131 -13.41 -3.96 6.83
N ALA A 132 -12.86 -2.91 7.47
CA ALA A 132 -12.76 -1.59 6.84
C ALA A 132 -11.85 -1.59 5.61
N ALA A 133 -10.71 -2.28 5.67
CA ALA A 133 -9.80 -2.43 4.53
C ALA A 133 -10.47 -3.17 3.37
N MET A 134 -11.21 -4.24 3.66
CA MET A 134 -11.98 -4.98 2.65
C MET A 134 -13.07 -4.10 2.02
N ARG A 135 -13.79 -3.33 2.85
CA ARG A 135 -14.83 -2.39 2.38
C ARG A 135 -14.26 -1.34 1.43
N MET A 136 -13.10 -0.75 1.75
CA MET A 136 -12.43 0.23 0.89
C MET A 136 -12.00 -0.36 -0.46
N LYS A 137 -11.49 -1.60 -0.48
CA LYS A 137 -11.16 -2.30 -1.73
C LYS A 137 -12.42 -2.55 -2.58
N LEU A 138 -13.51 -2.96 -1.93
CA LEU A 138 -14.79 -3.21 -2.60
C LEU A 138 -15.37 -1.93 -3.20
N GLU A 139 -15.28 -0.80 -2.49
CA GLU A 139 -15.69 0.51 -2.98
C GLU A 139 -14.98 0.89 -4.28
N ARG A 140 -13.64 0.84 -4.28
CA ARG A 140 -12.82 1.13 -5.46
C ARG A 140 -13.14 0.21 -6.63
N TYR A 141 -13.38 -1.08 -6.37
CA TYR A 141 -13.76 -2.03 -7.41
C TYR A 141 -15.15 -1.76 -7.98
N ILE A 142 -16.11 -1.37 -7.14
CA ILE A 142 -17.46 -0.97 -7.59
C ILE A 142 -17.38 0.28 -8.46
N GLU A 143 -16.62 1.30 -8.06
CA GLU A 143 -16.38 2.50 -8.85
C GLU A 143 -15.74 2.16 -10.20
N TRP A 144 -14.65 1.39 -10.20
CA TRP A 144 -14.00 0.93 -11.41
C TRP A 144 -14.97 0.20 -12.35
N ARG A 145 -15.81 -0.69 -11.81
CA ARG A 145 -16.78 -1.45 -12.61
C ARG A 145 -17.92 -0.59 -13.14
N LYS A 146 -18.27 0.53 -12.50
CA LYS A 146 -19.23 1.51 -13.03
C LYS A 146 -18.66 2.30 -14.20
N ASP A 147 -17.37 2.66 -14.11
CA ASP A 147 -16.68 3.41 -15.16
C ASP A 147 -16.39 2.55 -16.41
N HIS A 148 -16.39 1.22 -16.26
CA HIS A 148 -16.04 0.24 -17.31
C HIS A 148 -17.20 -0.71 -17.70
N ALA A 149 -18.43 -0.45 -17.26
CA ALA A 149 -19.64 -1.17 -17.66
C ALA A 149 -20.35 -0.44 -18.82
#